data_AF-Q3ZSS2-F1
#
_entry.id   AF-Q3ZSS2-F1
#
_cell.length_a   1.000
_cell.length_b   1.000
_cell.length_c   1.000
_cell.angle_alpha   90.00
_cell.angle_beta   90.00
_cell.angle_gamma   90.00
#
_symmetry.space_group_name_H-M   'P 1'
#
loop_
_entity.id
_entity.type
_entity.pdbx_description
1 polymer ?
#
loop_
_entity_poly.entity_id
_entity_poly.type
_entity_poly.pdbx_seq_one_letter_code
_entity_poly.pdbx_strand_id
1 'polypeptide(L)'
;LFNYWMYGELDTKYRYNYNNKLIPALGELHRAWNDLLEDISKKSYHDKCIPDFDIPKQYDWKKRKQLYDYCVNYESLKKQSEFYKNNCRHIYSYVKSSAPLYKHFKTSCVSNDENKCPKFYNKCKEYDPDIVLPTLSCYNDLHKEEPTATEKVSSVGPHPELPADGTYSADGSQLQGDNTPPLTKAGDVLLGVVATTMTSGALYKV
;
A
#
# COMPACT_ATOMS: atom_id res chain seq x y z
N LEU A 1 -3.61 12.53 -3.28
CA LEU A 1 -4.28 11.42 -4.01
C LEU A 1 -4.23 11.65 -5.50
N PHE A 2 -4.90 12.69 -6.02
CA PHE A 2 -5.02 12.90 -7.47
C PHE A 2 -3.68 12.98 -8.22
N ASN A 3 -2.68 13.71 -7.68
CA ASN A 3 -1.32 13.76 -8.25
C ASN A 3 -0.69 12.36 -8.44
N TYR A 4 -0.68 11.54 -7.39
CA TYR A 4 -0.14 10.16 -7.46
C TYR A 4 -0.97 9.24 -8.35
N TRP A 5 -2.30 9.40 -8.35
CA TRP A 5 -3.18 8.61 -9.22
C TRP A 5 -2.91 8.92 -10.69
N MET A 6 -2.93 10.19 -11.07
CA MET A 6 -2.66 10.64 -12.44
C MET A 6 -1.28 10.20 -12.91
N TYR A 7 -0.24 10.40 -12.09
CA TYR A 7 1.09 9.91 -12.42
C TYR A 7 1.13 8.38 -12.57
N GLY A 8 0.42 7.63 -11.73
CA GLY A 8 0.35 6.16 -11.82
C GLY A 8 -0.35 5.65 -13.09
N GLU A 9 -1.38 6.36 -13.57
CA GLU A 9 -2.01 6.06 -14.85
C GLU A 9 -1.04 6.29 -16.02
N LEU A 10 -0.29 7.39 -15.99
CA LEU A 10 0.74 7.68 -17.00
C LEU A 10 1.91 6.69 -16.95
N ASP A 11 2.41 6.33 -15.75
CA ASP A 11 3.44 5.31 -15.53
C ASP A 11 3.01 3.96 -16.11
N THR A 12 1.75 3.59 -15.90
CA THR A 12 1.18 2.35 -16.43
C THR A 12 1.10 2.38 -17.95
N LYS A 13 0.55 3.46 -18.52
CA LYS A 13 0.34 3.62 -19.96
C LYS A 13 1.65 3.76 -20.75
N TYR A 14 2.62 4.46 -20.18
CA TYR A 14 3.88 4.84 -20.85
C TYR A 14 5.12 4.22 -20.21
N ARG A 15 4.97 3.08 -19.53
CA ARG A 15 6.03 2.37 -18.78
C ARG A 15 7.40 2.30 -19.49
N TYR A 16 7.39 2.02 -20.79
CA TYR A 16 8.62 1.85 -21.59
C TYR A 16 9.00 3.10 -22.41
N ASN A 17 8.29 4.22 -22.23
CA ASN A 17 8.47 5.47 -22.96
C ASN A 17 8.47 6.68 -22.02
N TYR A 18 9.24 6.59 -20.94
CA TYR A 18 9.28 7.59 -19.87
C TYR A 18 9.61 9.00 -20.42
N ASN A 19 10.77 9.17 -21.05
CA ASN A 19 11.21 10.49 -21.53
C ASN A 19 10.38 11.02 -22.71
N ASN A 20 9.96 10.14 -23.62
CA ASN A 20 9.34 10.55 -24.88
C ASN A 20 7.82 10.67 -24.82
N LYS A 21 7.16 10.03 -23.85
CA LYS A 21 5.69 10.05 -23.74
C LYS A 21 5.20 10.45 -22.35
N LEU A 22 5.75 9.86 -21.29
CA LEU A 22 5.27 10.14 -19.92
C LEU A 22 5.54 11.59 -19.52
N ILE A 23 6.80 12.04 -19.62
CA ILE A 23 7.20 13.39 -19.21
C ILE A 23 6.46 14.48 -20.01
N PRO A 24 6.36 14.40 -21.36
CA PRO A 24 5.56 15.35 -22.13
C PRO A 24 4.07 15.35 -21.73
N ALA A 25 3.44 14.17 -21.61
CA ALA A 25 2.03 14.08 -21.25
C ALA A 25 1.75 14.65 -19.84
N LEU A 26 2.63 14.37 -18.88
CA LEU A 26 2.54 14.94 -17.54
C LEU A 26 2.71 16.46 -17.58
N GLY A 27 3.64 16.97 -18.39
CA GLY A 27 3.86 18.41 -18.58
C GLY A 27 2.63 19.12 -19.17
N GLU A 28 1.97 18.52 -20.16
CA GLU A 28 0.73 19.03 -20.74
C GLU A 28 -0.41 19.06 -19.72
N LEU A 29 -0.59 17.98 -18.95
CA LEU A 29 -1.60 17.90 -17.90
C LEU A 29 -1.36 18.94 -16.80
N HIS A 30 -0.10 19.09 -16.36
CA HIS A 30 0.25 20.09 -15.35
C HIS A 30 0.04 21.52 -15.86
N ARG A 31 0.32 21.79 -17.14
CA ARG A 31 0.05 23.11 -17.74
C ARG A 31 -1.44 23.42 -17.71
N ALA A 32 -2.26 22.53 -18.26
CA ALA A 32 -3.71 22.70 -18.27
C ALA A 32 -4.30 22.85 -16.86
N TRP A 33 -3.73 22.14 -15.88
CA TRP A 33 -4.14 22.25 -14.49
C TRP A 33 -3.71 23.60 -13.88
N ASN A 34 -2.49 24.08 -14.11
CA ASN A 34 -2.07 25.40 -13.66
C ASN A 34 -2.93 26.52 -14.26
N ASP A 35 -3.22 26.45 -15.56
CA ASP A 35 -4.09 27.43 -16.24
C ASP A 35 -5.48 27.49 -15.59
N LEU A 36 -6.00 26.35 -15.11
CA LEU A 36 -7.25 26.28 -14.36
C LEU A 36 -7.17 26.97 -12.98
N LEU A 37 -6.01 26.94 -12.34
CA LEU A 37 -5.78 27.55 -11.04
C LEU A 37 -5.55 29.06 -11.14
N GLU A 38 -4.93 29.55 -12.21
CA GLU A 38 -4.73 30.99 -12.46
C GLU A 38 -6.05 31.74 -12.71
N ASP A 39 -7.11 31.02 -13.09
CA ASP A 39 -8.44 31.60 -13.26
C ASP A 39 -9.03 32.03 -11.89
N ILE A 40 -8.92 33.33 -11.59
CA ILE A 40 -9.40 33.97 -10.36
C ILE A 40 -10.91 33.81 -10.18
N SER A 41 -11.67 33.55 -11.25
CA SER A 41 -13.11 33.25 -11.16
C SER A 41 -13.40 31.89 -10.53
N LYS A 42 -12.39 30.99 -10.48
CA LYS A 42 -12.46 29.63 -9.95
C LYS A 42 -11.87 29.52 -8.53
N LYS A 43 -12.21 30.47 -7.64
CA LYS A 43 -11.74 30.54 -6.24
C LYS A 43 -11.89 29.24 -5.44
N SER A 44 -12.85 28.38 -5.76
CA SER A 44 -13.07 27.11 -5.05
C SER A 44 -11.88 26.15 -5.12
N TYR A 45 -11.03 26.28 -6.14
CA TYR A 45 -9.88 25.40 -6.42
C TYR A 45 -8.55 25.96 -5.92
N HIS A 46 -8.49 27.27 -5.64
CA HIS A 46 -7.30 27.93 -5.11
C HIS A 46 -6.86 27.21 -3.82
N ASP A 47 -5.59 26.83 -3.76
CA ASP A 47 -4.91 26.16 -2.64
C ASP A 47 -5.29 24.71 -2.29
N LYS A 48 -6.31 24.12 -2.93
CA LYS A 48 -6.77 22.76 -2.60
C LYS A 48 -6.21 21.66 -3.49
N CYS A 49 -5.91 21.99 -4.74
CA CYS A 49 -5.54 21.02 -5.77
C CYS A 49 -4.33 21.54 -6.54
N ILE A 50 -3.16 21.56 -5.88
CA ILE A 50 -1.91 22.01 -6.47
C ILE A 50 -1.19 20.82 -7.14
N PRO A 51 -0.77 20.93 -8.41
CA PRO A 51 0.01 19.90 -9.08
C PRO A 51 1.37 19.68 -8.39
N ASP A 52 1.75 18.42 -8.21
CA ASP A 52 3.04 18.03 -7.64
C ASP A 52 4.01 17.64 -8.77
N PHE A 53 4.86 18.59 -9.13
CA PHE A 53 5.88 18.44 -10.18
C PHE A 53 7.05 17.53 -9.79
N ASP A 54 7.18 17.17 -8.52
CA ASP A 54 8.33 16.41 -8.02
C ASP A 54 8.10 14.90 -8.01
N ILE A 55 6.86 14.42 -8.22
CA ILE A 55 6.55 12.97 -8.27
C ILE A 55 7.48 12.18 -9.20
N PRO A 56 7.81 12.64 -10.43
CA PRO A 56 8.72 11.91 -11.30
C PRO A 56 10.13 11.70 -10.74
N LYS A 57 10.55 12.53 -9.77
CA LYS A 57 11.85 12.46 -9.10
C LYS A 57 11.83 11.53 -7.87
N GLN A 58 10.64 11.13 -7.42
CA GLN A 58 10.46 10.29 -6.24
C GLN A 58 10.54 8.81 -6.64
N TYR A 59 11.72 8.20 -6.51
CA TYR A 59 11.92 6.77 -6.80
C TYR A 59 10.90 5.86 -6.07
N ASP A 60 10.51 6.25 -4.85
CA ASP A 60 9.59 5.53 -3.99
C ASP A 60 8.13 6.00 -4.10
N TRP A 61 7.76 6.74 -5.17
CA TRP A 61 6.42 7.34 -5.33
C TRP A 61 5.26 6.36 -5.10
N LYS A 62 5.42 5.07 -5.45
CA LYS A 62 4.41 4.03 -5.20
C LYS A 62 4.15 3.82 -3.70
N LYS A 63 5.22 3.76 -2.90
CA LYS A 63 5.13 3.67 -1.44
C LYS A 63 4.56 4.97 -0.86
N ARG A 64 4.96 6.12 -1.38
CA ARG A 64 4.41 7.42 -0.96
C ARG A 64 2.91 7.51 -1.25
N LYS A 65 2.46 7.02 -2.41
CA LYS A 65 1.04 6.89 -2.74
C LYS A 65 0.33 5.98 -1.74
N GLN A 66 0.86 4.78 -1.48
CA GLN A 66 0.24 3.86 -0.52
C GLN A 66 0.13 4.46 0.88
N LEU A 67 1.16 5.18 1.33
CA LEU A 67 1.12 5.89 2.61
C LEU A 67 0.05 6.99 2.57
N TYR A 68 0.01 7.80 1.52
CA TYR A 68 -1.01 8.84 1.36
C TYR A 68 -2.41 8.24 1.46
N ASP A 69 -2.66 7.14 0.71
CA ASP A 69 -3.94 6.42 0.69
C ASP A 69 -4.30 5.95 2.12
N TYR A 70 -3.34 5.40 2.85
CA TYR A 70 -3.51 5.04 4.26
C TYR A 70 -3.98 6.21 5.13
N CYS A 71 -3.24 7.33 5.10
CA CYS A 71 -3.53 8.48 5.95
C CYS A 71 -4.92 9.06 5.66
N VAL A 72 -5.30 9.20 4.38
CA VAL A 72 -6.57 9.87 4.02
C VAL A 72 -7.80 8.98 4.17
N ASN A 73 -7.64 7.66 4.07
CA ASN A 73 -8.76 6.74 4.19
C ASN A 73 -9.05 6.36 5.63
N TYR A 74 -8.09 6.47 6.55
CA TYR A 74 -8.22 6.02 7.94
C TYR A 74 -9.48 6.60 8.61
N GLU A 75 -9.68 7.92 8.60
CA GLU A 75 -10.82 8.56 9.26
C GLU A 75 -12.17 8.09 8.72
N SER A 76 -12.27 7.94 7.40
CA SER A 76 -13.50 7.46 6.76
C SER A 76 -13.79 6.00 7.13
N LEU A 77 -12.75 5.15 7.19
CA LEU A 77 -12.89 3.76 7.60
C LEU A 77 -13.20 3.64 9.09
N LYS A 78 -12.64 4.51 9.92
CA LYS A 78 -12.86 4.54 11.37
C LYS A 78 -14.30 4.87 11.66
N LYS A 79 -14.79 5.96 11.08
CA LYS A 79 -16.19 6.36 11.18
C LYS A 79 -17.13 5.24 10.73
N GLN A 80 -16.84 4.57 9.61
CA GLN A 80 -17.64 3.42 9.16
C GLN A 80 -17.61 2.24 10.13
N SER A 81 -16.49 2.01 10.82
CA SER A 81 -16.36 0.94 11.83
C SER A 81 -17.20 1.18 13.08
N GLU A 82 -17.48 2.43 13.41
CA GLU A 82 -18.33 2.82 14.55
C GLU A 82 -19.81 2.50 14.29
N PHE A 83 -20.26 2.57 13.03
CA PHE A 83 -21.65 2.29 12.66
C PHE A 83 -21.92 0.81 12.37
N TYR A 84 -20.93 0.07 11.89
CA TYR A 84 -21.10 -1.31 11.46
C TYR A 84 -20.08 -2.23 12.13
N LYS A 85 -20.54 -3.13 13.01
CA LYS A 85 -19.67 -4.05 13.78
C LYS A 85 -18.70 -4.86 12.89
N ASN A 86 -19.16 -5.31 11.72
CA ASN A 86 -18.33 -6.04 10.75
C ASN A 86 -17.20 -5.20 10.14
N ASN A 87 -17.34 -3.86 10.12
CA ASN A 87 -16.33 -2.97 9.60
C ASN A 87 -15.17 -2.76 10.58
N CYS A 88 -15.30 -3.16 11.85
CA CYS A 88 -14.20 -3.08 12.81
C CYS A 88 -13.04 -4.03 12.42
N ARG A 89 -13.34 -5.27 12.00
CA ARG A 89 -12.32 -6.19 11.45
C ARG A 89 -11.65 -5.63 10.20
N HIS A 90 -12.40 -4.92 9.36
CA HIS A 90 -11.86 -4.31 8.15
C HIS A 90 -10.84 -3.21 8.48
N ILE A 91 -11.19 -2.24 9.34
CA ILE A 91 -10.23 -1.19 9.73
C ILE A 91 -9.04 -1.76 10.51
N TYR A 92 -9.26 -2.74 11.40
CA TYR A 92 -8.17 -3.42 12.09
C TYR A 92 -7.16 -4.00 11.11
N SER A 93 -7.65 -4.76 10.12
CA SER A 93 -6.80 -5.35 9.07
C SER A 93 -6.12 -4.28 8.21
N TYR A 94 -6.83 -3.19 7.91
CA TYR A 94 -6.29 -2.07 7.13
C TYR A 94 -5.13 -1.37 7.83
N VAL A 95 -5.30 -1.02 9.11
CA VAL A 95 -4.25 -0.40 9.94
C VAL A 95 -3.07 -1.33 10.10
N LYS A 96 -3.32 -2.60 10.45
CA LYS A 96 -2.26 -3.59 10.67
C LYS A 96 -1.44 -3.84 9.40
N SER A 97 -2.09 -4.04 8.25
CA SER A 97 -1.39 -4.25 6.97
C SER A 97 -0.58 -3.03 6.51
N SER A 98 -0.98 -1.83 6.93
CA SER A 98 -0.26 -0.58 6.65
C SER A 98 0.91 -0.32 7.59
N ALA A 99 1.00 -1.02 8.73
CA ALA A 99 2.03 -0.79 9.76
C ALA A 99 3.48 -0.91 9.28
N PRO A 100 3.87 -1.93 8.47
CA PRO A 100 5.23 -2.02 7.95
C PRO A 100 5.58 -0.84 7.03
N LEU A 101 4.63 -0.39 6.20
CA LEU A 101 4.82 0.76 5.32
C LEU A 101 4.98 2.05 6.11
N TYR A 102 4.13 2.25 7.13
CA TYR A 102 4.23 3.43 7.99
C TYR A 102 5.58 3.44 8.73
N LYS A 103 6.01 2.32 9.29
CA LYS A 103 7.32 2.19 9.98
C LYS A 103 8.49 2.55 9.06
N HIS A 104 8.43 2.17 7.79
CA HIS A 104 9.45 2.56 6.79
C HIS A 104 9.60 4.07 6.68
N PHE A 105 8.48 4.81 6.59
CA PHE A 105 8.50 6.27 6.53
C PHE A 105 8.80 6.91 7.89
N LYS A 106 8.29 6.38 9.01
CA LYS A 106 8.64 6.83 10.36
C LYS A 106 10.14 6.84 10.60
N THR A 107 10.84 5.81 10.11
CA THR A 107 12.30 5.71 10.19
C THR A 107 12.99 6.66 9.21
N SER A 108 12.50 6.76 7.97
CA SER A 108 13.13 7.58 6.91
C SER A 108 12.92 9.09 7.10
N CYS A 109 11.84 9.48 7.78
CA CYS A 109 11.45 10.86 8.07
C CYS A 109 12.05 11.43 9.35
N VAL A 110 13.04 10.76 9.96
CA VAL A 110 13.76 11.32 11.12
C VAL A 110 14.50 12.60 10.73
N SER A 111 15.08 12.62 9.52
CA SER A 111 15.48 13.85 8.84
C SER A 111 14.27 14.39 8.06
N ASN A 112 13.96 15.68 8.18
CA ASN A 112 12.96 16.37 7.34
C ASN A 112 13.44 16.57 5.88
N ASP A 113 14.28 15.66 5.38
CA ASP A 113 14.76 15.65 3.99
C ASP A 113 13.62 15.21 3.08
N GLU A 114 13.10 16.12 2.25
CA GLU A 114 11.96 15.86 1.37
C GLU A 114 12.23 14.75 0.33
N ASN A 115 13.50 14.48 0.03
CA ASN A 115 13.90 13.38 -0.85
C ASN A 115 13.62 12.02 -0.20
N LYS A 116 13.58 11.94 1.14
CA LYS A 116 13.31 10.72 1.90
C LYS A 116 11.94 10.74 2.56
N CYS A 117 11.45 11.92 2.89
CA CYS A 117 10.23 12.12 3.62
C CYS A 117 9.16 12.80 2.75
N PRO A 118 7.97 12.21 2.60
CA PRO A 118 6.88 12.87 1.89
C PRO A 118 6.45 14.18 2.57
N LYS A 119 6.24 15.25 1.80
CA LYS A 119 5.77 16.56 2.29
C LYS A 119 4.52 16.45 3.18
N PHE A 120 3.65 15.48 2.90
CA PHE A 120 2.41 15.26 3.66
C PHE A 120 2.61 14.44 4.95
N TYR A 121 3.79 13.87 5.22
CA TYR A 121 4.00 12.93 6.32
C TYR A 121 3.63 13.50 7.69
N ASN A 122 3.91 14.79 7.94
CA ASN A 122 3.55 15.43 9.20
C ASN A 122 2.03 15.38 9.49
N LYS A 123 1.19 15.47 8.46
CA LYS A 123 -0.27 15.32 8.59
C LYS A 123 -0.69 13.86 8.80
N CYS A 124 0.19 12.91 8.51
CA CYS A 124 -0.09 11.49 8.70
C CYS A 124 0.27 10.98 10.10
N LYS A 125 1.00 11.78 10.91
CA LYS A 125 1.52 11.34 12.22
C LYS A 125 0.43 10.93 13.21
N GLU A 126 -0.75 11.55 13.12
CA GLU A 126 -1.91 11.21 13.95
C GLU A 126 -2.47 9.81 13.65
N TYR A 127 -2.16 9.27 12.47
CA TYR A 127 -2.56 7.94 12.03
C TYR A 127 -1.46 6.91 12.24
N ASP A 128 -0.54 7.11 13.18
CA ASP A 128 0.46 6.10 13.49
C ASP A 128 -0.23 4.78 13.90
N PRO A 129 0.03 3.65 13.20
CA PRO A 129 -0.55 2.36 13.53
C PRO A 129 -0.35 1.94 14.99
N ASP A 130 0.78 2.29 15.61
CA ASP A 130 1.06 2.00 17.02
C ASP A 130 0.13 2.79 17.95
N ILE A 131 -0.39 3.94 17.50
CA ILE A 131 -1.29 4.82 18.24
C ILE A 131 -2.74 4.45 17.97
N VAL A 132 -3.11 4.27 16.70
CA VAL A 132 -4.52 4.15 16.32
C VAL A 132 -5.07 2.73 16.46
N LEU A 133 -4.25 1.69 16.31
CA LEU A 133 -4.71 0.30 16.38
C LEU A 133 -5.32 -0.04 17.76
N PRO A 134 -4.69 0.33 18.91
CA PRO A 134 -5.27 0.09 20.24
C PRO A 134 -6.55 0.87 20.53
N THR A 135 -6.86 1.92 19.76
CA THR A 135 -8.08 2.74 19.95
C THR A 135 -9.32 2.13 19.31
N LEU A 136 -9.17 1.09 18.48
CA LEU A 136 -10.30 0.43 17.84
C LEU A 136 -11.10 -0.37 18.88
N SER A 137 -12.43 -0.26 18.84
CA SER A 137 -13.32 -0.92 19.80
C SER A 137 -13.18 -2.45 19.81
N CYS A 138 -12.83 -3.06 18.68
CA CYS A 138 -12.60 -4.50 18.54
C CYS A 138 -11.13 -4.93 18.73
N TYR A 139 -10.23 -4.01 19.15
CA TYR A 139 -8.81 -4.31 19.28
C TYR A 139 -8.57 -5.55 20.17
N ASN A 140 -9.16 -5.56 21.37
CA ASN A 140 -8.96 -6.65 22.33
C ASN A 140 -9.46 -8.00 21.82
N ASP A 141 -10.53 -8.02 21.02
CA ASP A 141 -11.11 -9.26 20.50
C ASP A 141 -10.20 -9.82 19.40
N LEU A 142 -9.85 -8.97 18.43
CA LEU A 142 -9.05 -9.39 17.28
C LEU A 142 -7.59 -9.66 17.63
N HIS A 143 -7.01 -8.89 18.56
CA HIS A 143 -5.63 -9.10 19.02
C HIS A 143 -5.47 -10.46 19.72
N LYS A 144 -6.52 -10.97 20.38
CA LYS A 144 -6.50 -12.30 21.02
C LYS A 144 -6.65 -13.43 20.02
N GLU A 145 -7.36 -13.21 18.92
CA GLU A 145 -7.51 -14.18 17.83
C GLU A 145 -6.22 -14.35 17.01
N GLU A 146 -5.24 -13.46 17.18
CA GLU A 146 -4.00 -13.55 16.44
C GLU A 146 -3.18 -14.76 16.90
N PRO A 147 -2.61 -15.54 15.96
CA PRO A 147 -1.69 -16.59 16.34
C PRO A 147 -0.49 -15.93 17.02
N THR A 148 -0.35 -16.16 18.33
CA THR A 148 0.92 -15.93 19.01
C THR A 148 1.97 -16.73 18.24
N ALA A 149 3.04 -16.07 17.82
CA ALA A 149 4.15 -16.66 17.05
C ALA A 149 4.84 -17.87 17.75
N THR A 150 4.35 -18.29 18.91
CA THR A 150 4.84 -19.38 19.75
C THR A 150 4.21 -20.75 19.43
N GLU A 151 3.14 -20.86 18.63
CA GLU A 151 2.48 -22.16 18.35
C GLU A 151 2.93 -22.88 17.06
N LYS A 152 4.11 -22.55 16.53
CA LYS A 152 4.66 -23.24 15.35
C LYS A 152 5.95 -24.02 15.63
N VAL A 153 6.03 -24.70 16.76
CA VAL A 153 6.97 -25.82 16.96
C VAL A 153 6.32 -26.85 17.88
N SER A 154 5.79 -27.93 17.29
CA SER A 154 5.93 -29.32 17.77
C SER A 154 4.76 -30.17 17.27
N SER A 155 4.98 -30.89 16.18
CA SER A 155 4.51 -32.27 16.00
C SER A 155 5.14 -32.82 14.71
N VAL A 156 6.46 -33.07 14.75
CA VAL A 156 7.05 -34.10 13.89
C VAL A 156 6.84 -35.40 14.65
N GLY A 157 5.81 -36.16 14.27
CA GLY A 157 5.61 -37.52 14.75
C GLY A 157 6.70 -38.45 14.19
N PRO A 158 7.15 -39.48 14.93
CA PRO A 158 8.18 -40.39 14.46
C PRO A 158 7.65 -41.28 13.32
N HIS A 159 8.47 -41.42 12.28
CA HIS A 159 8.31 -42.33 11.16
C HIS A 159 8.34 -43.80 11.63
N PRO A 160 7.48 -44.69 11.15
CA PRO A 160 7.76 -46.12 11.12
C PRO A 160 8.20 -46.59 9.73
N GLU A 161 9.07 -47.59 9.72
CA GLU A 161 9.78 -48.19 8.60
C GLU A 161 8.91 -49.04 7.64
N LEU A 162 9.42 -49.24 6.42
CA LEU A 162 8.89 -50.02 5.28
C LEU A 162 8.86 -51.56 5.56
N PRO A 163 8.20 -52.37 4.69
CA PRO A 163 8.98 -53.04 3.63
C PRO A 163 8.29 -53.20 2.25
N ALA A 164 9.13 -53.65 1.31
CA ALA A 164 9.08 -53.72 -0.16
C ALA A 164 7.97 -54.55 -0.83
N ASP A 165 7.62 -54.21 -2.08
CA ASP A 165 7.98 -54.93 -3.33
C ASP A 165 7.26 -54.32 -4.55
N GLY A 166 7.85 -54.37 -5.76
CA GLY A 166 7.16 -54.12 -7.04
C GLY A 166 7.82 -53.15 -8.03
N THR A 167 8.54 -53.73 -8.99
CA THR A 167 9.35 -53.23 -10.13
C THR A 167 8.63 -52.34 -11.18
N TYR A 168 9.37 -51.42 -11.85
CA TYR A 168 9.61 -51.28 -13.32
C TYR A 168 9.96 -49.83 -13.77
N SER A 169 11.22 -49.66 -14.23
CA SER A 169 11.78 -48.89 -15.39
C SER A 169 11.17 -47.54 -15.84
N ALA A 170 11.91 -46.54 -16.35
CA ALA A 170 13.34 -46.33 -16.62
C ALA A 170 13.59 -44.82 -16.91
N ASP A 171 14.84 -44.43 -16.69
CA ASP A 171 15.68 -43.54 -17.51
C ASP A 171 16.33 -42.37 -16.76
N GLY A 172 17.64 -42.23 -16.94
CA GLY A 172 18.54 -41.53 -16.04
C GLY A 172 19.16 -40.26 -16.64
N SER A 173 19.46 -39.31 -15.76
CA SER A 173 20.75 -38.60 -15.77
C SER A 173 21.03 -37.95 -14.43
N GLN A 174 22.15 -38.40 -13.86
CA GLN A 174 23.03 -37.73 -12.89
C GLN A 174 23.36 -36.27 -13.33
N LEU A 175 23.69 -35.28 -12.51
CA LEU A 175 24.45 -35.22 -11.26
C LEU A 175 24.36 -33.78 -10.70
N GLN A 176 24.46 -33.63 -9.37
CA GLN A 176 25.08 -32.50 -8.64
C GLN A 176 24.36 -31.13 -8.73
N GLY A 177 23.83 -30.51 -7.68
CA GLY A 177 24.15 -30.53 -6.26
C GLY A 177 24.28 -29.07 -5.85
N ASP A 178 23.29 -28.50 -5.16
CA ASP A 178 23.46 -27.32 -4.30
C ASP A 178 22.23 -27.15 -3.40
N ASN A 179 22.44 -27.36 -2.10
CA ASN A 179 21.46 -27.15 -1.06
C ASN A 179 21.29 -25.65 -0.84
N THR A 180 20.23 -25.06 -1.39
CA THR A 180 19.76 -23.73 -0.98
C THR A 180 18.38 -23.90 -0.33
N PRO A 181 18.17 -23.52 0.95
CA PRO A 181 16.86 -23.59 1.55
C PRO A 181 15.89 -22.66 0.81
N PRO A 182 14.64 -23.07 0.55
CA PRO A 182 13.72 -22.29 -0.26
C PRO A 182 13.36 -21.00 0.46
N LEU A 183 13.69 -19.88 -0.19
CA LEU A 183 13.24 -18.54 0.14
C LEU A 183 11.70 -18.56 0.26
N THR A 184 11.20 -18.49 1.48
CA THR A 184 9.77 -18.48 1.77
C THR A 184 9.16 -17.21 1.18
N LYS A 185 8.34 -17.39 0.14
CA LYS A 185 7.55 -16.34 -0.52
C LYS A 185 6.57 -15.72 0.49
N ALA A 186 6.97 -14.60 1.09
CA ALA A 186 6.09 -13.70 1.83
C ALA A 186 5.77 -12.45 0.97
N GLY A 187 5.41 -12.66 -0.31
CA GLY A 187 5.24 -11.60 -1.30
C GLY A 187 3.83 -11.42 -1.88
N ASP A 188 2.90 -12.36 -1.66
CA ASP A 188 1.69 -12.44 -2.49
C ASP A 188 0.37 -12.03 -1.80
N VAL A 189 0.40 -11.31 -0.67
CA VAL A 189 -0.84 -10.92 0.07
C VAL A 189 -1.24 -9.45 -0.16
N LEU A 190 -0.91 -8.85 -1.32
CA LEU A 190 -1.31 -7.47 -1.65
C LEU A 190 -2.14 -7.34 -2.94
N LEU A 191 -2.83 -8.41 -3.34
CA LEU A 191 -3.80 -8.36 -4.44
C LEU A 191 -5.18 -8.72 -3.91
N GLY A 192 -6.00 -7.70 -3.62
CA GLY A 192 -7.42 -7.97 -3.36
C GLY A 192 -8.22 -6.98 -2.53
N VAL A 193 -7.90 -5.68 -2.47
CA VAL A 193 -8.92 -4.68 -2.12
C VAL A 193 -8.79 -3.51 -3.09
N VAL A 194 -9.29 -3.69 -4.31
CA VAL A 194 -9.67 -2.54 -5.14
C VAL A 194 -10.95 -2.01 -4.52
N ALA A 195 -10.82 -1.05 -3.60
CA ALA A 195 -11.95 -0.23 -3.19
C ALA A 195 -12.28 0.70 -4.37
N THR A 196 -13.09 0.24 -5.32
CA THR A 196 -13.74 1.12 -6.32
C THR A 196 -14.83 1.93 -5.62
N THR A 197 -14.45 2.85 -4.73
CA THR A 197 -15.33 3.98 -4.38
C THR A 197 -15.04 5.10 -5.36
N MET A 198 -15.64 4.99 -6.56
CA MET A 198 -15.91 6.16 -7.38
C MET A 198 -16.97 6.98 -6.65
N THR A 199 -16.54 7.88 -5.76
CA THR A 199 -17.45 8.91 -5.26
C THR A 199 -17.64 9.89 -6.41
N SER A 200 -18.75 9.76 -7.12
CA SER A 200 -19.21 10.73 -8.10
C SER A 200 -19.19 12.12 -7.46
N GLY A 201 -18.31 12.99 -7.95
CA GLY A 201 -18.34 14.40 -7.59
C GLY A 201 -19.65 14.99 -8.10
N ALA A 202 -20.60 15.24 -7.19
CA ALA A 202 -21.74 16.08 -7.48
C ALA A 202 -21.20 17.49 -7.77
N LEU A 203 -21.09 17.83 -9.05
CA LEU A 203 -20.91 19.21 -9.50
C LEU A 203 -22.16 19.99 -9.09
N TYR A 204 -22.08 20.69 -7.96
CA TYR A 204 -23.08 21.69 -7.60
C TYR A 204 -22.97 22.84 -8.61
N LYS A 205 -24.00 22.98 -9.44
CA LYS A 205 -24.19 24.15 -10.30
C LYS A 205 -24.90 25.20 -9.45
N VAL A 206 -24.26 26.34 -9.24
CA VAL A 206 -24.89 27.57 -8.69
C VAL A 206 -25.48 28.36 -9.85
#